data_AF-N9C653-F1
#
_entry.id   AF-N9C653-F1
#
_cell.length_a   1.000
_cell.length_b   1.000
_cell.length_c   1.000
_cell.angle_alpha   90.00
_cell.angle_beta   90.00
_cell.angle_gamma   90.00
#
_symmetry.space_group_name_H-M   'P 1'
#
loop_
_entity.id
_entity.type
_entity.pdbx_description
1 polymer ?
#
loop_
_entity_poly.entity_id
_entity_poly.type
_entity_poly.pdbx_seq_one_letter_code
_entity_poly.pdbx_strand_id
1 'polypeptide(L)'
;MTVIAYSSSQYVTPKSRTSLTEICLAGIVGFFGAMGTGSSLNPRATLEHAAYVIPLDSKKEELDTSKKVTYLTISEQLELIKNSFGLNMSAMAELLNISRPTAYTWLKGEPPKNQENIYHTNFVVSQAKIYSELNLERPDNFIKRPLFNGESLFSLLKMGETISELEYARIKELDLKESQTRASGLKKNAFRTSDDVLDDLA
;
A
#
# COMPACT_ATOMS: atom_id res chain seq x y z
N MET A 1 -25.97 3.99 -49.84
CA MET A 1 -24.65 4.15 -50.48
C MET A 1 -24.52 5.59 -50.92
N THR A 2 -23.72 6.38 -50.21
CA THR A 2 -23.39 7.77 -50.57
C THR A 2 -21.93 8.02 -50.20
N VAL A 3 -21.18 8.47 -51.20
CA VAL A 3 -19.76 8.80 -51.17
C VAL A 3 -19.64 10.29 -50.87
N ILE A 4 -18.78 10.67 -49.93
CA ILE A 4 -18.14 11.99 -49.93
C ILE A 4 -16.66 11.78 -49.61
N ALA A 5 -15.84 12.22 -50.56
CA ALA A 5 -14.39 12.28 -50.49
C ALA A 5 -13.95 13.58 -49.80
N TYR A 6 -12.83 13.53 -49.08
CA TYR A 6 -11.95 14.69 -48.91
C TYR A 6 -10.50 14.28 -49.13
N SER A 7 -9.84 15.14 -49.87
CA SER A 7 -8.54 15.05 -50.52
C SER A 7 -7.36 15.31 -49.57
N SER A 8 -6.33 14.49 -49.73
CA SER A 8 -4.89 14.79 -49.76
C SER A 8 -4.34 16.12 -49.23
N SER A 9 -3.38 16.04 -48.32
CA SER A 9 -2.12 16.81 -48.40
C SER A 9 -0.99 16.08 -47.66
N GLN A 10 -0.04 15.55 -48.44
CA GLN A 10 1.34 15.24 -48.02
C GLN A 10 2.11 16.59 -47.97
N TYR A 11 3.11 16.84 -47.14
CA TYR A 11 4.53 16.45 -47.18
C TYR A 11 5.12 17.02 -45.85
N VAL A 12 6.12 16.48 -45.13
CA VAL A 12 7.55 16.29 -45.48
C VAL A 12 8.19 15.48 -44.34
N THR A 13 8.97 14.45 -44.68
CA THR A 13 10.06 13.85 -43.88
C THR A 13 11.40 14.18 -44.57
N PRO A 14 12.60 13.73 -44.15
CA PRO A 14 13.26 13.61 -42.82
C PRO A 14 14.73 14.15 -42.85
N LYS A 15 15.42 14.28 -41.69
CA LYS A 15 16.91 14.13 -41.48
C LYS A 15 17.31 14.76 -40.13
N SER A 16 18.38 14.38 -39.42
CA SER A 16 19.51 13.47 -39.64
C SER A 16 20.14 13.09 -38.30
N ARG A 17 20.77 11.91 -38.24
CA ARG A 17 21.71 11.48 -37.20
C ARG A 17 23.07 12.19 -37.34
N THR A 18 23.72 12.49 -36.21
CA THR A 18 25.17 12.74 -36.04
C THR A 18 25.54 12.23 -34.64
N SER A 19 26.10 11.04 -34.44
CA SER A 19 27.47 10.55 -34.66
C SER A 19 28.58 11.33 -33.93
N LEU A 20 29.31 10.56 -33.11
CA LEU A 20 30.52 10.83 -32.35
C LEU A 20 31.58 11.67 -33.08
N THR A 21 32.10 12.68 -32.38
CA THR A 21 33.51 13.07 -32.46
C THR A 21 34.01 13.44 -31.07
N GLU A 22 35.00 12.67 -30.66
CA GLU A 22 35.89 12.73 -29.51
C GLU A 22 36.93 13.87 -29.68
N ILE A 23 37.77 14.10 -28.64
CA ILE A 23 39.05 14.87 -28.63
C ILE A 23 38.86 16.38 -28.27
N CYS A 24 39.50 17.02 -27.28
CA CYS A 24 40.79 16.81 -26.61
C CYS A 24 40.87 17.46 -25.20
N LEU A 25 41.80 16.94 -24.39
CA LEU A 25 42.42 17.48 -23.17
C LEU A 25 42.97 18.92 -23.30
N ALA A 26 42.82 19.76 -22.26
CA ALA A 26 43.86 20.68 -21.76
C ALA A 26 43.45 21.45 -20.47
N GLY A 27 44.30 21.36 -19.44
CA GLY A 27 44.63 22.53 -18.61
C GLY A 27 43.97 22.69 -17.23
N ILE A 28 44.61 22.16 -16.18
CA ILE A 28 44.46 22.62 -14.79
C ILE A 28 45.30 23.89 -14.60
N VAL A 29 44.71 25.04 -14.23
CA VAL A 29 45.32 26.06 -13.35
C VAL A 29 44.23 26.94 -12.67
N GLY A 30 44.10 26.81 -11.35
CA GLY A 30 44.07 27.91 -10.36
C GLY A 30 43.02 29.04 -10.37
N PHE A 31 42.24 29.06 -9.27
CA PHE A 31 42.12 30.19 -8.31
C PHE A 31 41.28 31.43 -8.70
N PHE A 32 40.07 31.58 -8.13
CA PHE A 32 39.68 32.69 -7.25
C PHE A 32 38.23 32.49 -6.75
N GLY A 33 38.03 32.72 -5.44
CA GLY A 33 36.79 32.46 -4.74
C GLY A 33 35.65 33.43 -5.06
N ALA A 34 34.44 32.94 -4.86
CA ALA A 34 33.27 33.78 -4.59
C ALA A 34 32.47 33.14 -3.45
N MET A 35 32.66 33.68 -2.24
CA MET A 35 31.66 33.59 -1.17
C MET A 35 30.40 34.30 -1.68
N GLY A 36 29.40 33.52 -2.11
CA GLY A 36 28.08 34.01 -2.44
C GLY A 36 27.09 33.61 -1.35
N THR A 37 27.06 34.33 -0.23
CA THR A 37 25.91 34.28 0.69
C THR A 37 24.80 35.15 0.14
N GLY A 38 23.98 34.58 -0.75
CA GLY A 38 22.78 35.21 -1.29
C GLY A 38 21.51 34.54 -0.80
N SER A 39 21.29 34.50 0.52
CA SER A 39 19.98 34.11 1.06
C SER A 39 19.06 35.32 1.02
N SER A 40 18.27 35.41 -0.05
CA SER A 40 17.14 36.35 -0.14
C SER A 40 15.93 35.66 0.48
N LEU A 41 15.53 36.11 1.67
CA LEU A 41 14.29 35.70 2.30
C LEU A 41 13.14 36.42 1.59
N ASN A 42 12.38 35.69 0.78
CA ASN A 42 11.06 36.12 0.33
C ASN A 42 10.10 36.12 1.53
N PRO A 43 9.55 37.27 1.99
CA PRO A 43 8.53 37.28 3.04
C PRO A 43 7.13 36.90 2.51
N ARG A 44 7.04 36.18 1.39
CA ARG A 44 5.76 35.72 0.80
C ARG A 44 5.47 34.23 1.03
N ALA A 45 6.24 33.55 1.88
CA ALA A 45 6.01 32.14 2.22
C ALA A 45 5.43 31.93 3.65
N THR A 46 5.20 32.99 4.42
CA THR A 46 4.68 32.91 5.80
C THR A 46 3.21 33.30 5.94
N LEU A 47 2.48 33.45 4.83
CA LEU A 47 1.10 33.92 4.82
C LEU A 47 0.12 32.98 4.08
N GLU A 48 0.27 31.67 4.20
CA GLU A 48 -0.78 30.72 3.75
C GLU A 48 -1.26 29.75 4.84
N HIS A 49 -0.76 29.87 6.08
CA HIS A 49 -1.30 29.11 7.22
C HIS A 49 -2.29 29.92 8.09
N ALA A 50 -2.65 31.14 7.65
CA ALA A 50 -3.63 31.97 8.34
C ALA A 50 -5.05 31.69 7.80
N ALA A 51 -5.67 30.69 8.41
CA ALA A 51 -7.02 30.76 8.93
C ALA A 51 -8.17 31.11 7.96
N TYR A 52 -8.77 30.06 7.39
CA TYR A 52 -10.19 30.10 7.08
C TYR A 52 -10.98 30.05 8.41
N VAL A 53 -11.31 31.22 8.96
CA VAL A 53 -12.20 31.36 10.10
C VAL A 53 -13.61 31.56 9.58
N ILE A 54 -14.44 30.52 9.59
CA ILE A 54 -15.90 30.71 9.57
C ILE A 54 -16.31 31.05 11.01
N PRO A 55 -17.05 32.16 11.25
CA PRO A 55 -17.55 32.44 12.59
C PRO A 55 -18.59 31.41 13.00
N LEU A 56 -18.39 30.84 14.20
CA LEU A 56 -19.35 30.00 14.91
C LEU A 56 -20.61 30.80 15.21
N ASP A 57 -21.77 30.28 14.79
CA ASP A 57 -23.00 30.53 15.52
C ASP A 57 -23.15 29.49 16.63
N SER A 58 -23.55 30.00 17.77
CA SER A 58 -23.44 29.42 19.10
C SER A 58 -24.52 28.37 19.35
N LYS A 59 -24.11 27.14 19.66
CA LYS A 59 -24.82 26.35 20.68
C LYS A 59 -23.87 25.37 21.37
N LYS A 60 -23.62 25.67 22.65
CA LYS A 60 -22.87 24.86 23.62
C LYS A 60 -23.63 23.59 24.02
N GLU A 61 -22.85 22.67 24.58
CA GLU A 61 -23.21 21.46 25.37
C GLU A 61 -23.51 20.24 24.48
N GLU A 62 -22.79 19.10 24.54
CA GLU A 62 -22.18 18.39 25.67
C GLU A 62 -21.10 17.36 25.22
N LEU A 63 -20.13 17.12 26.10
CA LEU A 63 -19.31 15.90 26.23
C LEU A 63 -18.32 15.49 25.10
N ASP A 64 -17.26 16.29 24.93
CA ASP A 64 -16.10 15.91 24.12
C ASP A 64 -15.25 14.83 24.81
N THR A 65 -15.59 13.55 24.59
CA THR A 65 -14.57 12.50 24.59
C THR A 65 -13.78 12.68 23.31
N SER A 66 -12.86 13.65 23.31
CA SER A 66 -11.96 13.92 22.19
C SER A 66 -11.11 12.68 21.95
N LYS A 67 -11.60 11.78 21.09
CA LYS A 67 -10.82 10.72 20.46
C LYS A 67 -9.69 11.46 19.74
N LYS A 68 -8.51 11.51 20.36
CA LYS A 68 -7.30 12.01 19.74
C LYS A 68 -7.11 11.20 18.46
N VAL A 69 -7.47 11.78 17.32
CA VAL A 69 -7.31 11.13 16.01
C VAL A 69 -5.82 11.09 15.75
N THR A 70 -5.18 10.00 16.15
CA THR A 70 -3.78 9.76 15.83
C THR A 70 -3.69 9.48 14.35
N TYR A 71 -3.17 10.43 13.58
CA TYR A 71 -2.88 10.26 12.17
C TYR A 71 -1.65 9.36 12.04
N LEU A 72 -1.79 8.26 11.30
CA LEU A 72 -0.67 7.37 10.96
C LEU A 72 0.12 7.97 9.80
N THR A 73 1.43 8.02 9.93
CA THR A 73 2.36 8.30 8.83
C THR A 73 2.27 7.23 7.75
N ILE A 74 2.71 7.53 6.54
CA ILE A 74 2.71 6.54 5.43
C ILE A 74 3.48 5.26 5.78
N SER A 75 4.59 5.39 6.54
CA SER A 75 5.38 4.25 6.98
C SER A 75 4.57 3.35 7.92
N GLU A 76 3.94 3.94 8.95
CA GLU A 76 3.09 3.21 9.90
C GLU A 76 1.87 2.56 9.22
N GLN A 77 1.30 3.23 8.22
CA GLN A 77 0.22 2.66 7.41
C GLN A 77 0.65 1.39 6.68
N LEU A 78 1.83 1.41 6.04
CA LEU A 78 2.35 0.25 5.32
C LEU A 78 2.73 -0.88 6.28
N GLU A 79 3.30 -0.56 7.45
CA GLU A 79 3.58 -1.55 8.49
C GLU A 79 2.30 -2.22 9.00
N LEU A 80 1.25 -1.43 9.23
CA LEU A 80 -0.06 -1.93 9.64
C LEU A 80 -0.63 -2.89 8.59
N ILE A 81 -0.63 -2.51 7.30
CA ILE A 81 -1.11 -3.37 6.20
C ILE A 81 -0.30 -4.67 6.18
N LYS A 82 1.03 -4.56 6.20
CA LYS A 82 1.93 -5.70 6.11
C LYS A 82 1.68 -6.69 7.25
N ASN A 83 1.58 -6.20 8.48
CA ASN A 83 1.46 -7.03 9.67
C ASN A 83 0.06 -7.62 9.80
N SER A 84 -0.99 -6.85 9.51
CA SER A 84 -2.38 -7.32 9.61
C SER A 84 -2.64 -8.49 8.67
N PHE A 85 -2.12 -8.41 7.44
CA PHE A 85 -2.35 -9.42 6.42
C PHE A 85 -1.22 -10.45 6.29
N GLY A 86 -0.16 -10.36 7.09
CA GLY A 86 1.01 -11.25 6.99
C GLY A 86 1.73 -11.20 5.65
N LEU A 87 1.77 -10.03 5.00
CA LEU A 87 2.32 -9.89 3.65
C LEU A 87 3.85 -9.77 3.66
N ASN A 88 4.46 -10.30 2.59
CA ASN A 88 5.82 -9.91 2.22
C ASN A 88 5.81 -8.62 1.39
N MET A 89 6.99 -8.02 1.19
CA MET A 89 7.11 -6.75 0.46
C MET A 89 6.54 -6.82 -0.96
N SER A 90 6.76 -7.94 -1.64
CA SER A 90 6.31 -8.17 -3.01
C SER A 90 4.79 -8.14 -3.10
N ALA A 91 4.12 -8.85 -2.19
CA ALA A 91 2.67 -8.93 -2.13
C ALA A 91 2.06 -7.61 -1.66
N MET A 92 2.69 -6.89 -0.73
CA MET A 92 2.24 -5.56 -0.32
C MET A 92 2.31 -4.56 -1.47
N ALA A 93 3.41 -4.54 -2.23
CA ALA A 93 3.55 -3.68 -3.40
C ALA A 93 2.49 -4.01 -4.46
N GLU A 94 2.25 -5.30 -4.70
CA GLU A 94 1.21 -5.75 -5.63
C GLU A 94 -0.20 -5.37 -5.17
N LEU A 95 -0.51 -5.53 -3.87
CA LEU A 95 -1.80 -5.15 -3.29
C LEU A 95 -2.08 -3.66 -3.46
N LEU A 96 -1.04 -2.84 -3.28
CA LEU A 96 -1.11 -1.38 -3.39
C LEU A 96 -0.99 -0.88 -4.84
N ASN A 97 -0.88 -1.78 -5.82
CA ASN A 97 -0.66 -1.44 -7.24
C ASN A 97 0.57 -0.54 -7.48
N ILE A 98 1.64 -0.76 -6.73
CA ILE A 98 2.91 -0.02 -6.83
C ILE A 98 4.11 -0.93 -7.10
N SER A 99 5.22 -0.33 -7.51
CA SER A 99 6.49 -1.06 -7.63
C SER A 99 7.09 -1.38 -6.25
N ARG A 100 7.86 -2.47 -6.14
CA ARG A 100 8.59 -2.80 -4.89
C ARG A 100 9.53 -1.67 -4.45
N PRO A 101 10.33 -1.02 -5.34
CA PRO A 101 11.12 0.14 -4.95
C PRO A 101 10.28 1.25 -4.31
N THR A 102 9.11 1.56 -4.87
CA THR A 102 8.18 2.55 -4.32
C THR A 102 7.68 2.15 -2.92
N ALA A 103 7.33 0.88 -2.71
CA ALA A 103 6.94 0.39 -1.39
C ALA A 103 8.05 0.59 -0.35
N TYR A 104 9.31 0.35 -0.72
CA TYR A 104 10.44 0.61 0.17
C TYR A 104 10.67 2.09 0.45
N THR A 105 10.46 2.99 -0.52
CA THR A 105 10.60 4.43 -0.26
C THR A 105 9.48 4.95 0.64
N TRP A 106 8.26 4.43 0.50
CA TRP A 106 7.15 4.78 1.38
C TRP A 106 7.34 4.28 2.80
N LEU A 107 7.90 3.08 2.99
CA LEU A 107 8.31 2.61 4.33
C LEU A 107 9.39 3.50 4.97
N LYS A 108 10.22 4.17 4.18
CA LYS A 108 11.18 5.17 4.68
C LYS A 108 10.54 6.53 4.96
N GLY A 109 9.24 6.69 4.71
CA GLY A 109 8.49 7.92 4.96
C GLY A 109 8.34 8.84 3.76
N GLU A 110 8.75 8.45 2.54
CA GLU A 110 8.45 9.25 1.35
C GLU A 110 6.93 9.18 1.06
N PRO A 111 6.21 10.31 1.01
CA PRO A 111 4.77 10.29 0.79
C PRO A 111 4.40 9.92 -0.66
N PRO A 112 3.22 9.30 -0.89
CA PRO A 112 2.73 9.06 -2.24
C PRO A 112 2.49 10.39 -2.98
N LYS A 113 2.86 10.44 -4.26
CA LYS A 113 2.70 11.65 -5.10
C LYS A 113 1.37 11.70 -5.85
N ASN A 114 0.77 10.53 -6.11
CA ASN A 114 -0.49 10.40 -6.83
C ASN A 114 -1.66 10.29 -5.83
N GLN A 115 -2.72 11.05 -6.07
CA GLN A 115 -3.95 11.02 -5.28
C GLN A 115 -4.61 9.63 -5.27
N GLU A 116 -4.57 8.91 -6.40
CA GLU A 116 -5.10 7.54 -6.49
C GLU A 116 -4.40 6.59 -5.50
N ASN A 117 -3.07 6.68 -5.41
CA ASN A 117 -2.28 5.90 -4.47
C ASN A 117 -2.62 6.23 -3.02
N ILE A 118 -2.88 7.51 -2.72
CA ILE A 118 -3.29 7.96 -1.39
C ILE A 118 -4.65 7.34 -1.04
N TYR A 119 -5.63 7.44 -1.95
CA TYR A 119 -6.95 6.86 -1.74
C TYR A 119 -6.91 5.35 -1.57
N HIS A 120 -6.21 4.64 -2.46
CA HIS A 120 -6.09 3.19 -2.41
C HIS A 120 -5.38 2.72 -1.14
N THR A 121 -4.29 3.39 -0.74
CA THR A 121 -3.59 3.07 0.51
C THR A 121 -4.49 3.27 1.72
N ASN A 122 -5.20 4.41 1.80
CA ASN A 122 -6.14 4.68 2.89
C ASN A 122 -7.29 3.65 2.94
N PHE A 123 -7.80 3.25 1.77
CA PHE A 123 -8.78 2.18 1.66
C PHE A 123 -8.23 0.87 2.23
N VAL A 124 -7.07 0.41 1.78
CA VAL A 124 -6.46 -0.84 2.27
C VAL A 124 -6.12 -0.75 3.77
N VAL A 125 -5.68 0.41 4.27
CA VAL A 125 -5.49 0.65 5.72
C VAL A 125 -6.77 0.44 6.51
N SER A 126 -7.91 0.94 6.02
CA SER A 126 -9.19 0.77 6.70
C SER A 126 -9.57 -0.71 6.84
N GLN A 127 -9.35 -1.48 5.77
CA GLN A 127 -9.62 -2.92 5.72
C GLN A 127 -8.63 -3.70 6.59
N ALA A 128 -7.36 -3.28 6.62
CA ALA A 128 -6.33 -3.87 7.48
C ALA A 128 -6.67 -3.72 8.97
N LYS A 129 -7.22 -2.57 9.38
CA LYS A 129 -7.68 -2.36 10.77
C LYS A 129 -8.74 -3.36 11.16
N ILE A 130 -9.81 -3.47 10.36
CA ILE A 130 -10.90 -4.43 10.59
C ILE A 130 -10.35 -5.87 10.66
N TYR A 131 -9.47 -6.22 9.72
CA TYR A 131 -8.86 -7.55 9.68
C TYR A 131 -7.98 -7.84 10.90
N SER A 132 -7.21 -6.85 11.38
CA SER A 132 -6.38 -6.98 12.57
C SER A 132 -7.21 -7.21 13.84
N GLU A 133 -8.39 -6.59 13.93
CA GLU A 133 -9.32 -6.73 15.06
C GLU A 133 -9.94 -8.13 15.14
N LEU A 134 -9.88 -8.92 14.06
CA LEU A 134 -10.31 -10.32 14.08
C LEU A 134 -9.44 -11.20 14.98
N ASN A 135 -8.17 -10.79 15.23
CA ASN A 135 -7.20 -11.52 16.05
C ASN A 135 -7.02 -12.99 15.61
N LEU A 136 -6.83 -13.21 14.31
CA LEU A 136 -6.66 -14.53 13.72
C LEU A 136 -5.34 -15.17 14.18
N GLU A 137 -5.33 -16.50 14.39
CA GLU A 137 -4.11 -17.23 14.75
C GLU A 137 -3.10 -17.22 13.59
N ARG A 138 -3.59 -17.30 12.35
CA ARG A 138 -2.77 -17.29 11.13
C ARG A 138 -3.34 -16.30 10.10
N PRO A 139 -3.08 -15.00 10.26
CA PRO A 139 -3.67 -13.97 9.39
C PRO A 139 -3.22 -14.06 7.92
N ASP A 140 -2.04 -14.61 7.66
CA ASP A 140 -1.48 -14.81 6.32
C ASP A 140 -2.21 -15.88 5.50
N ASN A 141 -2.85 -16.83 6.18
CA ASN A 141 -3.48 -17.98 5.53
C ASN A 141 -4.68 -17.61 4.66
N PHE A 142 -5.49 -16.63 5.08
CA PHE A 142 -6.80 -16.40 4.47
C PHE A 142 -6.77 -15.38 3.33
N ILE A 143 -5.80 -14.45 3.32
CA ILE A 143 -5.84 -13.33 2.39
C ILE A 143 -5.78 -13.76 0.91
N LYS A 144 -5.03 -14.81 0.58
CA LYS A 144 -4.91 -15.32 -0.80
C LYS A 144 -5.85 -16.50 -1.11
N ARG A 145 -6.65 -16.95 -0.15
CA ARG A 145 -7.59 -18.07 -0.38
C ARG A 145 -8.84 -17.56 -1.09
N PRO A 146 -9.40 -18.32 -2.05
CA PRO A 146 -10.62 -17.95 -2.76
C PRO A 146 -11.85 -18.20 -1.88
N LEU A 147 -12.19 -17.25 -1.00
CA LEU A 147 -13.29 -17.36 -0.03
C LEU A 147 -14.56 -16.62 -0.46
N PHE A 148 -14.45 -15.73 -1.44
CA PHE A 148 -15.50 -14.79 -1.85
C PHE A 148 -15.92 -15.06 -3.29
N ASN A 149 -16.83 -16.02 -3.48
CA ASN A 149 -17.32 -16.42 -4.82
C ASN A 149 -16.21 -16.79 -5.82
N GLY A 150 -15.14 -17.41 -5.34
CA GLY A 150 -13.97 -17.76 -6.15
C GLY A 150 -12.85 -16.71 -6.13
N GLU A 151 -13.12 -15.50 -5.63
CA GLU A 151 -12.12 -14.46 -5.44
C GLU A 151 -11.48 -14.51 -4.05
N SER A 152 -10.24 -14.04 -3.99
CA SER A 152 -9.50 -13.90 -2.74
C SER A 152 -9.65 -12.51 -2.15
N LEU A 153 -9.51 -12.39 -0.82
CA LEU A 153 -9.46 -11.07 -0.16
C LEU A 153 -8.40 -10.17 -0.82
N PHE A 154 -7.25 -10.74 -1.18
CA PHE A 154 -6.18 -10.05 -1.88
C PHE A 154 -6.65 -9.43 -3.20
N SER A 155 -7.36 -10.21 -4.03
CA SER A 155 -7.90 -9.74 -5.31
C SER A 155 -8.88 -8.59 -5.11
N LEU A 156 -9.85 -8.77 -4.22
CA LEU A 156 -10.90 -7.79 -3.95
C LEU A 156 -10.32 -6.47 -3.43
N LEU A 157 -9.41 -6.55 -2.46
CA LEU A 157 -8.73 -5.38 -1.91
C LEU A 157 -7.86 -4.67 -2.96
N LYS A 158 -7.19 -5.42 -3.85
CA LYS A 158 -6.41 -4.85 -4.95
C LYS A 158 -7.28 -4.09 -5.95
N MET A 159 -8.53 -4.52 -6.15
CA MET A 159 -9.53 -3.88 -7.01
C MET A 159 -10.27 -2.71 -6.33
N GLY A 160 -10.06 -2.49 -5.03
CA GLY A 160 -10.77 -1.46 -4.27
C GLY A 160 -12.18 -1.87 -3.83
N GLU A 161 -12.49 -3.16 -3.83
CA GLU A 161 -13.79 -3.68 -3.42
C GLU A 161 -13.91 -3.77 -1.90
N THR A 162 -14.98 -3.18 -1.36
CA THR A 162 -15.24 -3.20 0.10
C THR A 162 -15.79 -4.54 0.52
N ILE A 163 -15.22 -5.10 1.58
CA ILE A 163 -15.62 -6.37 2.16
C ILE A 163 -16.61 -6.12 3.29
N SER A 164 -17.69 -6.89 3.33
CA SER A 164 -18.70 -6.77 4.38
C SER A 164 -18.20 -7.31 5.72
N GLU A 165 -18.76 -6.81 6.82
CA GLU A 165 -18.45 -7.33 8.15
C GLU A 165 -18.81 -8.82 8.30
N LEU A 166 -19.86 -9.28 7.61
CA LEU A 166 -20.26 -10.69 7.58
C LEU A 166 -19.20 -11.57 6.93
N GLU A 167 -18.55 -11.09 5.88
CA GLU A 167 -17.46 -11.76 5.20
C GLU A 167 -16.21 -11.89 6.10
N TYR A 168 -15.89 -10.83 6.85
CA TYR A 168 -14.82 -10.89 7.86
C TYR A 168 -15.16 -11.84 9.02
N ALA A 169 -16.41 -11.84 9.48
CA ALA A 169 -16.87 -12.79 10.51
C ALA A 169 -16.72 -14.24 10.05
N ARG A 170 -17.00 -14.52 8.77
CA ARG A 170 -16.80 -15.84 8.17
C ARG A 170 -15.32 -16.27 8.19
N ILE A 171 -14.39 -15.36 7.91
CA ILE A 171 -12.94 -15.67 8.02
C ILE A 171 -12.59 -16.07 9.46
N LYS A 172 -13.09 -15.34 10.45
CA LYS A 172 -12.84 -15.63 11.87
C LYS A 172 -13.38 -17.00 12.29
N GLU A 173 -14.58 -17.36 11.82
CA GLU A 173 -15.16 -18.68 12.07
C GLU A 173 -14.31 -19.81 11.46
N LEU A 174 -13.81 -19.61 10.23
CA LEU A 174 -12.92 -20.57 9.57
C LEU A 174 -11.61 -20.74 10.31
N ASP A 175 -10.98 -19.65 10.78
CA ASP A 175 -9.75 -19.72 11.58
C ASP A 175 -9.96 -20.50 12.87
N LEU A 176 -11.06 -20.25 13.58
CA LEU A 176 -11.41 -21.01 14.80
C LEU A 176 -11.57 -22.50 14.51
N LYS A 177 -12.28 -22.85 13.43
CA LYS A 177 -12.49 -24.25 13.02
C LYS A 177 -11.19 -24.94 12.62
N GLU A 178 -10.32 -24.27 11.86
CA GLU A 178 -9.00 -24.78 11.50
C GLU A 178 -8.10 -24.96 12.73
N SER A 179 -8.21 -24.07 13.72
CA SER A 179 -7.46 -24.14 14.97
C SER A 179 -7.87 -25.34 15.82
N GLN A 180 -9.18 -25.59 15.94
CA GLN A 180 -9.71 -26.75 16.67
C GLN A 180 -9.35 -28.08 16.02
N THR A 181 -9.41 -28.16 14.69
CA THR A 181 -9.02 -29.38 13.95
C THR A 181 -7.53 -29.66 14.09
N ARG A 182 -6.66 -28.63 14.02
CA ARG A 182 -5.22 -28.76 14.32
C ARG A 182 -4.97 -29.28 15.73
N ALA A 183 -5.58 -28.66 16.74
CA ALA A 183 -5.42 -29.08 18.13
C ALA A 183 -5.88 -30.54 18.36
N SER A 184 -6.98 -30.94 17.72
CA SER A 184 -7.51 -32.31 17.82
C SER A 184 -6.65 -33.33 17.08
N GLY A 185 -6.11 -32.97 15.91
CA GLY A 185 -5.20 -33.81 15.13
C GLY A 185 -3.89 -34.09 15.88
N LEU A 186 -3.34 -33.09 16.56
CA LEU A 186 -2.16 -33.26 17.43
C LEU A 186 -2.43 -34.25 18.57
N LYS A 187 -3.60 -34.16 19.23
CA LYS A 187 -3.97 -35.09 20.32
C LYS A 187 -4.09 -36.54 19.84
N LYS A 188 -4.66 -36.78 18.65
CA LYS A 188 -4.80 -38.14 18.09
C LYS A 188 -3.43 -38.77 17.79
N ASN A 189 -2.48 -37.97 17.33
CA ASN A 189 -1.13 -38.47 17.01
C ASN A 189 -0.25 -38.67 18.25
N ALA A 190 -0.46 -37.87 19.31
CA ALA A 190 0.25 -38.05 20.58
C ALA A 190 -0.13 -39.33 21.33
N PHE A 191 -1.32 -39.89 21.04
CA PHE A 191 -1.80 -41.14 21.65
C PHE A 191 -1.32 -42.41 20.93
N ARG A 192 -0.65 -42.28 19.78
CA ARG A 192 -0.02 -43.42 19.10
C ARG A 192 1.36 -43.62 19.67
N THR A 193 1.50 -44.63 20.52
CA THR A 193 2.80 -45.09 20.99
C THR A 193 3.49 -45.91 19.91
N SER A 194 4.82 -46.01 19.96
CA SER A 194 5.60 -46.84 19.02
C SER A 194 5.12 -48.29 18.99
N ASP A 195 4.56 -48.76 20.10
CA ASP A 195 4.06 -50.11 20.26
C ASP A 195 2.79 -50.35 19.42
N ASP A 196 1.91 -49.34 19.30
CA ASP A 196 0.71 -49.43 18.44
C ASP A 196 1.06 -49.55 16.95
N VAL A 197 2.22 -49.04 16.53
CA VAL A 197 2.69 -49.10 15.14
C VAL A 197 3.28 -50.48 14.82
N LEU A 198 3.83 -51.17 15.82
CA LEU A 198 4.36 -52.53 15.65
C LEU A 198 3.25 -53.57 15.59
N ASP A 199 2.15 -53.36 16.32
CA ASP A 199 0.97 -54.25 16.29
C ASP A 199 0.24 -54.21 14.93
N ASP A 200 0.27 -53.08 14.20
CA ASP A 200 -0.32 -52.98 12.85
C ASP A 200 0.50 -53.70 11.76
N LEU A 201 1.74 -54.11 12.05
CA LEU A 201 2.66 -54.78 11.11
C LEU A 201 2.82 -56.29 11.37
N ALA A 202 2.24 -56.81 12.45
CA ALA A 202 2.26 -58.22 12.84
C ALA A 202 1.03 -58.98 12.29
#